data_AF-A0A519D0R3-F1
#
_entry.id   AF-A0A519D0R3-F1
#
_cell.length_a   1.000
_cell.length_b   1.000
_cell.length_c   1.000
_cell.angle_alpha   90.00
_cell.angle_beta   90.00
_cell.angle_gamma   90.00
#
_symmetry.space_group_name_H-M   'P 1'
#
loop_
_entity.id
_entity.type
_entity.pdbx_description
1 polymer ?
#
loop_
_entity_poly.entity_id
_entity_poly.type
_entity_poly.pdbx_seq_one_letter_code
_entity_poly.pdbx_strand_id
1 'polypeptide(L)'
;GYFLDKIKPKDMTKYGFELKDLKPYIYPSDEEIKSVGVNAVFLGSYIKWDIFKQLELVKKLGFSEDNEIREGTYDSWENVDVKFTSFHDYFKFLKFGFGRATDHTSIEIRLGRMTREKGLELVKKHEGRIPVKYLDEFLKEAEISYDEFIIICEKYTNKKLFKKDKNGKLLRNQEGNIEKISYDN
;
A
#
# COMPACT_ATOMS: atom_id res chain seq x y z
N GLY A 1 13.33 2.46 -17.69
CA GLY A 1 12.57 2.73 -16.45
C GLY A 1 12.39 1.41 -15.74
N TYR A 2 12.81 1.32 -14.48
CA TYR A 2 13.23 0.11 -13.72
C TYR A 2 12.29 -1.13 -13.71
N PHE A 3 11.09 -1.07 -14.31
CA PHE A 3 10.13 -2.18 -14.43
C PHE A 3 9.91 -2.71 -15.86
N LEU A 4 10.31 -1.97 -16.91
CA LEU A 4 10.06 -2.36 -18.32
C LEU A 4 11.21 -3.12 -18.98
N ASP A 5 12.35 -3.26 -18.29
CA ASP A 5 13.50 -4.06 -18.76
C ASP A 5 13.34 -5.55 -18.43
N LYS A 6 12.22 -5.94 -17.82
CA LYS A 6 11.86 -7.32 -17.49
C LYS A 6 10.71 -7.75 -18.38
N ILE A 7 10.97 -8.74 -19.22
CA ILE A 7 10.04 -9.57 -20.01
C ILE A 7 8.72 -8.85 -20.39
N LYS A 8 8.64 -8.36 -21.63
CA LYS A 8 7.42 -7.75 -22.17
C LYS A 8 6.37 -8.83 -22.43
N PRO A 9 5.08 -8.49 -22.51
CA PRO A 9 4.04 -9.46 -22.90
C PRO A 9 4.39 -10.22 -24.18
N LYS A 10 4.98 -9.54 -25.18
CA LYS A 10 5.45 -10.17 -26.44
C LYS A 10 6.53 -11.24 -26.22
N ASP A 11 7.35 -11.13 -25.17
CA ASP A 11 8.38 -12.11 -24.84
C ASP A 11 7.78 -13.45 -24.36
N MET A 12 6.49 -13.51 -24.00
CA MET A 12 5.80 -14.76 -23.67
C MET A 12 5.76 -15.75 -24.83
N THR A 13 5.94 -15.28 -26.07
CA THR A 13 6.07 -16.16 -27.24
C THR A 13 7.25 -17.14 -27.14
N LYS A 14 8.30 -16.79 -26.39
CA LYS A 14 9.44 -17.67 -26.09
C LYS A 14 9.06 -18.86 -25.20
N TYR A 15 7.91 -18.80 -24.54
CA TYR A 15 7.39 -19.81 -23.61
C TYR A 15 6.15 -20.54 -24.16
N GLY A 16 5.91 -20.46 -25.48
CA GLY A 16 4.85 -21.23 -26.16
C GLY A 16 3.49 -20.54 -26.26
N PHE A 17 3.37 -19.26 -25.86
CA PHE A 17 2.16 -18.48 -26.06
C PHE A 17 2.08 -17.93 -27.48
N GLU A 18 0.88 -17.90 -28.08
CA GLU A 18 0.70 -17.25 -29.37
C GLU A 18 0.54 -15.73 -29.21
N LEU A 19 1.04 -14.95 -30.19
CA LEU A 19 0.94 -13.50 -30.15
C LEU A 19 -0.52 -13.00 -30.12
N LYS A 20 -1.45 -13.75 -30.72
CA LYS A 20 -2.89 -13.40 -30.74
C LYS A 20 -3.49 -13.38 -29.33
N ASP A 21 -3.04 -14.29 -28.46
CA ASP A 21 -3.50 -14.43 -27.08
C ASP A 21 -2.95 -13.31 -26.18
N LEU A 22 -1.87 -12.67 -26.64
CA LEU A 22 -1.17 -11.60 -25.92
C LEU A 22 -1.70 -10.20 -26.27
N LYS A 23 -2.58 -10.07 -27.28
CA LYS A 23 -3.09 -8.76 -27.76
C LYS A 23 -3.65 -7.86 -26.65
N PRO A 24 -4.44 -8.34 -25.67
CA PRO A 24 -4.97 -7.50 -24.58
C PRO A 24 -3.88 -6.86 -23.71
N TYR A 25 -2.68 -7.44 -23.68
CA TYR A 25 -1.55 -6.98 -22.87
C TYR A 25 -0.58 -6.11 -23.67
N ILE A 26 -0.78 -5.97 -24.98
CA ILE A 26 0.09 -5.17 -25.85
C ILE A 26 -0.55 -3.80 -26.00
N TYR A 27 0.07 -2.80 -25.37
CA TYR A 27 -0.33 -1.42 -25.57
C TYR A 27 -0.05 -0.98 -27.03
N PRO A 28 -1.00 -0.31 -27.71
CA PRO A 28 -0.77 0.22 -29.05
C PRO A 28 0.38 1.23 -29.07
N SER A 29 1.05 1.36 -30.21
CA SER A 29 2.05 2.40 -30.44
C SER A 29 1.40 3.79 -30.52
N ASP A 30 2.18 4.83 -30.28
CA ASP A 30 1.72 6.22 -30.41
C ASP A 30 1.17 6.52 -31.82
N GLU A 31 1.73 5.90 -32.86
CA GLU A 31 1.26 6.03 -34.24
C GLU A 31 -0.11 5.38 -34.45
N GLU A 32 -0.31 4.16 -33.93
CA GLU A 32 -1.61 3.48 -33.99
C GLU A 32 -2.68 4.28 -33.27
N ILE A 33 -2.38 4.83 -32.09
CA ILE A 33 -3.29 5.67 -31.30
C ILE A 33 -3.66 6.95 -32.07
N LYS A 34 -2.66 7.64 -32.64
CA LYS A 34 -2.88 8.85 -33.45
C LYS A 34 -3.68 8.56 -34.72
N SER A 35 -3.47 7.41 -35.35
CA SER A 35 -4.12 7.05 -36.62
C SER A 35 -5.64 6.94 -36.50
N VAL A 36 -6.14 6.55 -35.32
CA VAL A 36 -7.56 6.45 -35.01
C VAL A 36 -8.12 7.69 -34.29
N GLY A 37 -7.32 8.75 -34.15
CA GLY A 37 -7.72 10.01 -33.53
C GLY A 37 -7.97 9.93 -32.02
N VAL A 38 -7.41 8.92 -31.33
CA VAL A 38 -7.56 8.78 -29.88
C VAL A 38 -6.58 9.71 -29.16
N ASN A 39 -7.09 10.49 -28.21
CA ASN A 39 -6.28 11.35 -27.35
C ASN A 39 -6.34 10.87 -25.91
N ALA A 40 -5.18 10.50 -25.34
CA ALA A 40 -5.06 10.16 -23.93
C ALA A 40 -4.95 11.45 -23.10
N VAL A 41 -5.93 11.69 -22.23
CA VAL A 41 -5.95 12.85 -21.34
C VAL A 41 -5.83 12.37 -19.90
N PHE A 42 -4.86 12.91 -19.15
CA PHE A 42 -4.76 12.65 -17.72
C PHE A 42 -5.73 13.57 -16.96
N LEU A 43 -6.88 13.02 -16.56
CA LEU A 43 -7.95 13.80 -15.90
C LEU A 43 -7.48 14.55 -14.65
N GLY A 44 -6.49 14.02 -13.93
CA GLY A 44 -5.92 14.67 -12.74
C GLY A 44 -5.27 16.03 -13.01
N SER A 45 -4.94 16.35 -14.27
CA SER A 45 -4.47 17.68 -14.68
C SER A 45 -5.59 18.72 -14.76
N TYR A 46 -6.84 18.29 -14.90
CA TYR A 46 -8.00 19.17 -15.12
C TYR A 46 -8.97 19.16 -13.94
N ILE A 47 -9.02 18.04 -13.23
CA ILE A 47 -9.93 17.82 -12.11
C ILE A 47 -9.10 17.70 -10.84
N LYS A 48 -9.28 18.64 -9.92
CA LYS A 48 -8.74 18.52 -8.56
C LYS A 48 -9.47 17.39 -7.85
N TRP A 49 -8.80 16.24 -7.73
CA TRP A 49 -9.31 15.11 -6.99
C TRP A 49 -9.36 15.41 -5.49
N ASP A 50 -10.53 15.19 -4.88
CA ASP A 50 -10.78 15.36 -3.46
C ASP A 50 -11.57 14.15 -2.95
N ILE A 51 -10.87 13.28 -2.24
CA ILE A 51 -11.43 12.00 -1.76
C ILE A 51 -12.62 12.21 -0.84
N PHE A 52 -12.66 13.29 -0.05
CA PHE A 52 -13.74 13.52 0.91
C PHE A 52 -15.04 13.91 0.21
N LYS A 53 -14.95 14.67 -0.88
CA LYS A 53 -16.12 14.94 -1.74
C LYS A 53 -16.65 13.68 -2.40
N GLN A 54 -15.75 12.78 -2.81
CA GLN A 54 -16.16 11.49 -3.36
C GLN A 54 -16.82 10.62 -2.29
N LEU A 55 -16.24 10.56 -1.09
CA LEU A 55 -16.78 9.83 0.05
C LEU A 55 -18.20 10.30 0.41
N GLU A 56 -18.42 11.62 0.48
CA GLU A 56 -19.75 12.21 0.68
C GLU A 56 -20.75 11.82 -0.41
N LEU A 57 -20.33 11.82 -1.67
CA LEU A 57 -21.17 11.45 -2.80
C LEU A 57 -21.55 9.96 -2.74
N VAL A 58 -20.58 9.07 -2.59
CA VAL A 58 -20.84 7.62 -2.60
C VAL A 58 -21.69 7.19 -1.41
N LYS A 59 -21.53 7.83 -0.25
CA LYS A 59 -22.41 7.59 0.92
C LYS A 59 -23.88 7.88 0.61
N LYS A 60 -24.17 8.96 -0.13
CA LYS A 60 -25.53 9.28 -0.59
C LYS A 60 -26.08 8.25 -1.59
N LEU A 61 -25.20 7.52 -2.27
CA LEU A 61 -25.55 6.47 -3.23
C LEU A 61 -25.63 5.07 -2.60
N GLY A 62 -25.41 4.95 -1.28
CA GLY A 62 -25.54 3.69 -0.55
C GLY A 62 -24.23 3.04 -0.11
N PHE A 63 -23.09 3.72 -0.27
CA PHE A 63 -21.83 3.26 0.34
C PHE A 63 -21.87 3.39 1.87
N SER A 64 -21.45 2.34 2.56
CA SER A 64 -21.28 2.33 4.01
C SER A 64 -19.81 2.08 4.35
N GLU A 65 -19.31 2.84 5.33
CA GLU A 65 -17.99 2.57 5.90
C GLU A 65 -18.02 1.30 6.74
N ASP A 66 -16.84 0.77 7.03
CA ASP A 66 -16.70 -0.30 8.00
C ASP A 66 -17.04 0.23 9.41
N ASN A 67 -17.60 -0.64 10.26
CA ASN A 67 -17.94 -0.28 11.65
C ASN A 67 -16.68 -0.15 12.52
N GLU A 68 -15.55 -0.67 12.03
CA GLU A 68 -14.27 -0.67 12.72
C GLU A 68 -13.22 0.11 11.93
N ILE A 69 -12.33 0.79 12.66
CA ILE A 69 -11.14 1.40 12.07
C ILE A 69 -10.19 0.30 11.60
N ARG A 70 -9.62 0.47 10.41
CA ARG A 70 -8.67 -0.49 9.86
C ARG A 70 -7.30 -0.40 10.53
N GLU A 71 -6.72 -1.57 10.79
CA GLU A 71 -5.38 -1.68 11.35
C GLU A 71 -4.35 -1.00 10.45
N GLY A 72 -3.37 -0.31 11.04
CA GLY A 72 -2.37 0.46 10.29
C GLY A 72 -2.83 1.87 9.87
N THR A 73 -4.08 2.25 10.12
CA THR A 73 -4.60 3.60 9.88
C THR A 73 -5.63 4.03 10.94
N TYR A 74 -6.18 5.23 10.78
CA TYR A 74 -7.19 5.85 11.66
C TYR A 74 -8.57 5.97 10.98
N ASP A 75 -8.71 5.41 9.77
CA ASP A 75 -9.90 5.49 8.93
C ASP A 75 -10.60 4.13 8.76
N SER A 76 -11.88 4.17 8.38
CA SER A 76 -12.76 3.00 8.14
C SER A 76 -13.42 2.98 6.75
N TRP A 77 -13.08 3.93 5.87
CA TRP A 77 -13.77 4.14 4.59
C TRP A 77 -13.02 3.63 3.36
N GLU A 78 -11.77 3.19 3.49
CA GLU A 78 -10.95 2.73 2.36
C GLU A 78 -10.64 1.22 2.43
N ASN A 79 -10.53 0.58 1.26
CA ASN A 79 -10.18 -0.84 1.10
C ASN A 79 -11.11 -1.79 1.90
N VAL A 80 -12.40 -1.46 1.98
CA VAL A 80 -13.36 -2.13 2.87
C VAL A 80 -13.61 -3.60 2.52
N ASP A 81 -13.33 -3.97 1.28
CA ASP A 81 -13.60 -5.26 0.65
C ASP A 81 -12.36 -6.17 0.53
N VAL A 82 -11.19 -5.70 0.99
CA VAL A 82 -9.93 -6.45 0.90
C VAL A 82 -9.46 -6.88 2.29
N LYS A 83 -9.36 -8.19 2.48
CA LYS A 83 -9.06 -8.85 3.77
C LYS A 83 -7.64 -8.59 4.28
N PHE A 84 -6.64 -8.62 3.39
CA PHE A 84 -5.23 -8.58 3.78
C PHE A 84 -4.53 -7.23 3.52
N THR A 85 -5.27 -6.15 3.30
CA THR A 85 -4.70 -4.81 3.06
C THR A 85 -3.78 -4.36 4.19
N SER A 86 -4.14 -4.63 5.44
CA SER A 86 -3.33 -4.28 6.61
C SER A 86 -1.95 -4.95 6.58
N PHE A 87 -1.84 -6.17 6.05
CA PHE A 87 -0.55 -6.86 5.89
C PHE A 87 0.29 -6.23 4.79
N HIS A 88 -0.32 -5.87 3.65
CA HIS A 88 0.36 -5.09 2.61
C HIS A 88 0.95 -3.80 3.20
N ASP A 89 0.15 -3.06 3.96
CA ASP A 89 0.57 -1.79 4.55
C ASP A 89 1.65 -1.98 5.64
N TYR A 90 1.57 -3.06 6.43
CA TYR A 90 2.61 -3.44 7.38
C TYR A 90 3.93 -3.81 6.70
N PHE A 91 3.90 -4.62 5.63
CA PHE A 91 5.12 -4.98 4.88
C PHE A 91 5.74 -3.77 4.17
N LYS A 92 4.91 -2.86 3.65
CA LYS A 92 5.35 -1.57 3.13
C LYS A 92 6.10 -0.78 4.22
N PHE A 93 5.55 -0.73 5.43
CA PHE A 93 6.22 -0.10 6.57
C PHE A 93 7.58 -0.77 6.88
N LEU A 94 7.66 -2.09 6.98
CA LEU A 94 8.93 -2.79 7.24
C LEU A 94 10.01 -2.48 6.19
N LYS A 95 9.60 -2.28 4.94
CA LYS A 95 10.52 -2.05 3.82
C LYS A 95 10.94 -0.58 3.68
N PHE A 96 10.00 0.34 3.89
CA PHE A 96 10.13 1.75 3.53
C PHE A 96 9.97 2.75 4.68
N GLY A 97 9.54 2.31 5.86
CA GLY A 97 9.37 3.16 7.04
C GLY A 97 8.09 4.01 7.03
N PHE A 98 7.15 3.72 6.13
CA PHE A 98 5.82 4.34 6.11
C PHE A 98 4.75 3.35 5.64
N GLY A 99 3.51 3.56 6.09
CA GLY A 99 2.35 2.74 5.81
C GLY A 99 1.12 3.61 5.53
N ARG A 100 -0.07 3.06 5.77
CA ARG A 100 -1.34 3.68 5.40
C ARG A 100 -1.64 4.97 6.14
N ALA A 101 -1.37 5.03 7.45
CA ALA A 101 -1.56 6.24 8.23
C ALA A 101 -0.76 7.42 7.64
N THR A 102 0.50 7.20 7.20
CA THR A 102 1.29 8.25 6.53
C THR A 102 0.64 8.69 5.22
N ASP A 103 0.14 7.74 4.41
CA ASP A 103 -0.52 8.06 3.13
C ASP A 103 -1.77 8.93 3.36
N HIS A 104 -2.62 8.56 4.32
CA HIS A 104 -3.87 9.26 4.64
C HIS A 104 -3.63 10.65 5.23
N THR A 105 -2.75 10.75 6.24
CA THR A 105 -2.43 12.05 6.84
C THR A 105 -1.82 13.00 5.82
N SER A 106 -1.00 12.49 4.89
CA SER A 106 -0.44 13.29 3.80
C SER A 106 -1.51 13.83 2.85
N ILE A 107 -2.58 13.08 2.59
CA ILE A 107 -3.73 13.54 1.80
C ILE A 107 -4.47 14.65 2.54
N GLU A 108 -4.77 14.45 3.82
CA GLU A 108 -5.50 15.44 4.62
C GLU A 108 -4.74 16.74 4.82
N ILE A 109 -3.44 16.68 5.08
CA ILE A 109 -2.58 17.85 5.20
C ILE A 109 -2.57 18.64 3.88
N ARG A 110 -2.40 17.96 2.73
CA ARG A 110 -2.41 18.60 1.40
C ARG A 110 -3.77 19.21 1.06
N LEU A 111 -4.85 18.69 1.62
CA LEU A 111 -6.19 19.25 1.49
C LEU A 111 -6.52 20.33 2.56
N GLY A 112 -5.58 20.62 3.47
CA GLY A 112 -5.75 21.63 4.52
C GLY A 112 -6.72 21.21 5.64
N ARG A 113 -7.02 19.92 5.77
CA ARG A 113 -7.96 19.36 6.77
C ARG A 113 -7.27 18.99 8.08
N MET A 114 -5.95 18.83 8.05
CA MET A 114 -5.15 18.35 9.17
C MET A 114 -3.82 19.10 9.23
N THR A 115 -3.34 19.39 10.44
CA THR A 115 -1.98 19.94 10.63
C THR A 115 -0.94 18.83 10.58
N ARG A 116 0.33 19.17 10.28
CA ARG A 116 1.42 18.19 10.26
C ARG A 116 1.60 17.51 11.61
N GLU A 117 1.50 18.28 12.69
CA GLU A 117 1.64 17.79 14.06
C GLU A 117 0.57 16.74 14.37
N LYS A 118 -0.68 17.03 13.98
CA LYS A 118 -1.77 16.08 14.18
C LYS A 118 -1.61 14.81 13.35
N GLY A 119 -1.16 14.94 12.11
CA GLY A 119 -0.86 13.80 11.26
C GLY A 119 0.23 12.92 11.86
N LEU A 120 1.30 13.54 12.38
CA LEU A 120 2.40 12.81 12.99
C LEU A 120 1.96 12.02 14.24
N GLU A 121 1.07 12.57 15.06
CA GLU A 121 0.45 11.83 16.18
C GLU A 121 -0.27 10.57 15.71
N LEU A 122 -1.08 10.68 14.66
CA LEU A 122 -1.82 9.55 14.10
C LEU A 122 -0.89 8.50 13.49
N VAL A 123 0.13 8.91 12.76
CA VAL A 123 1.16 8.02 12.20
C VAL A 123 1.84 7.23 13.32
N LYS A 124 2.32 7.91 14.37
CA LYS A 124 2.97 7.26 15.52
C LYS A 124 2.03 6.29 16.25
N LYS A 125 0.75 6.63 16.30
CA LYS A 125 -0.25 5.81 16.98
C LYS A 125 -0.60 4.55 16.19
N HIS A 126 -0.84 4.65 14.88
CA HIS A 126 -1.48 3.57 14.11
C HIS A 126 -0.52 2.74 13.26
N GLU A 127 0.57 3.33 12.80
CA GLU A 127 1.44 2.70 11.80
C GLU A 127 2.43 1.70 12.41
N GLY A 128 2.80 0.68 11.63
CA GLY A 128 3.88 -0.24 12.01
C GLY A 128 3.51 -1.30 13.04
N ARG A 129 2.23 -1.40 13.39
CA ARG A 129 1.69 -2.49 14.21
C ARG A 129 1.47 -3.73 13.36
N ILE A 130 1.82 -4.90 13.89
CA ILE A 130 1.48 -6.20 13.28
C ILE A 130 -0.05 -6.29 13.25
N PRO A 131 -0.67 -6.51 12.07
CA PRO A 131 -2.11 -6.71 11.98
C PRO A 131 -2.50 -8.01 12.69
N VAL A 132 -3.53 -7.95 13.53
CA VAL A 132 -4.02 -9.09 14.33
C VAL A 132 -5.37 -9.61 13.86
N LYS A 133 -6.22 -8.78 13.24
CA LYS A 133 -7.63 -9.14 12.95
C LYS A 133 -7.77 -10.39 12.09
N TYR A 134 -6.90 -10.53 11.08
CA TYR A 134 -6.91 -11.65 10.13
C TYR A 134 -5.58 -12.42 10.13
N LEU A 135 -4.81 -12.35 11.21
CA LEU A 135 -3.47 -12.96 11.27
C LEU A 135 -3.53 -14.48 11.13
N ASP A 136 -4.36 -15.16 11.90
CA ASP A 136 -4.45 -16.63 11.85
C ASP A 136 -4.86 -17.14 10.47
N GLU A 137 -5.77 -16.43 9.81
CA GLU A 137 -6.21 -16.75 8.45
C GLU A 137 -5.12 -16.50 7.42
N PHE A 138 -4.39 -15.38 7.53
CA PHE A 138 -3.24 -15.08 6.68
C PHE A 138 -2.15 -16.15 6.82
N LEU A 139 -1.81 -16.53 8.06
CA LEU A 139 -0.80 -17.55 8.36
C LEU A 139 -1.21 -18.91 7.79
N LYS A 140 -2.49 -19.28 7.93
CA LYS A 140 -3.04 -20.52 7.37
C LYS A 140 -2.99 -20.54 5.85
N GLU A 141 -3.42 -19.46 5.19
CA GLU A 141 -3.40 -19.36 3.72
C GLU A 141 -1.98 -19.30 3.16
N ALA A 142 -1.03 -18.74 3.90
CA ALA A 142 0.39 -18.72 3.54
C ALA A 142 1.15 -19.99 3.92
N GLU A 143 0.52 -20.93 4.62
CA GLU A 143 1.12 -22.18 5.11
C GLU A 143 2.38 -21.96 5.96
N ILE A 144 2.35 -20.95 6.84
CA ILE A 144 3.46 -20.62 7.75
C ILE A 144 2.99 -20.46 9.19
N SER A 145 3.87 -20.80 10.13
CA SER A 145 3.70 -20.48 11.54
C SER A 145 3.93 -18.99 11.83
N TYR A 146 3.48 -18.54 13.00
CA TYR A 146 3.75 -17.17 13.45
C TYR A 146 5.26 -16.90 13.59
N ASP A 147 6.04 -17.87 14.08
CA ASP A 147 7.49 -17.74 14.21
C ASP A 147 8.17 -17.57 12.84
N GLU A 148 7.75 -18.36 11.84
CA GLU A 148 8.21 -18.20 10.46
C GLU A 148 7.82 -16.83 9.88
N PHE A 149 6.59 -16.36 10.14
CA PHE A 149 6.16 -15.03 9.75
C PHE A 149 7.07 -13.94 10.33
N ILE A 150 7.42 -14.00 11.61
CA ILE A 150 8.32 -13.04 12.25
C ILE A 150 9.73 -13.11 11.65
N ILE A 151 10.26 -14.31 11.40
CA ILE A 151 11.57 -14.52 10.76
C ILE A 151 11.58 -13.93 9.34
N ILE A 152 10.53 -14.17 8.55
CA ILE A 152 10.39 -13.63 7.19
C ILE A 152 10.31 -12.10 7.23
N CYS A 153 9.48 -11.54 8.11
CA CYS A 153 9.37 -10.10 8.30
C CYS A 153 10.74 -9.49 8.64
N GLU A 154 11.48 -10.06 9.59
CA GLU A 154 12.80 -9.57 10.01
C GLU A 154 13.86 -9.68 8.91
N LYS A 155 13.79 -10.72 8.08
CA LYS A 155 14.66 -10.91 6.91
C LYS A 155 14.50 -9.78 5.89
N TYR A 156 13.26 -9.38 5.60
CA TYR A 156 12.96 -8.36 4.59
C TYR A 156 12.83 -6.93 5.13
N THR A 157 12.87 -6.76 6.45
CA THR A 157 12.86 -5.43 7.08
C THR A 157 14.12 -4.64 6.74
N ASN A 158 13.95 -3.38 6.34
CA ASN A 158 15.07 -2.46 6.16
C ASN A 158 15.61 -2.00 7.53
N LYS A 159 16.58 -2.75 8.06
CA LYS A 159 17.22 -2.53 9.36
C LYS A 159 17.90 -1.16 9.54
N LYS A 160 18.02 -0.33 8.50
CA LYS A 160 18.54 1.04 8.61
C LYS A 160 17.51 2.04 9.13
N LEU A 161 16.22 1.71 9.06
CA LEU A 161 15.12 2.62 9.42
C LEU A 161 14.66 2.45 10.88
N PHE A 162 15.05 1.37 11.54
CA PHE A 162 14.48 0.93 12.82
C PHE A 162 15.54 0.79 13.92
N LYS A 163 15.09 0.97 15.17
CA LYS A 163 15.92 0.82 16.36
C LYS A 163 16.39 -0.63 16.49
N LYS A 164 17.64 -0.80 16.94
CA LYS A 164 18.31 -2.09 17.08
C LYS A 164 19.06 -2.18 18.40
N ASP A 165 19.29 -3.40 18.85
CA ASP A 165 20.19 -3.68 19.95
C ASP A 165 21.67 -3.57 19.54
N LYS A 166 22.56 -3.79 20.51
CA LYS A 166 24.02 -3.78 20.30
C LYS A 166 24.52 -4.85 19.31
N ASN A 167 23.74 -5.89 19.06
CA ASN A 167 24.07 -6.97 18.13
C ASN A 167 23.45 -6.76 16.74
N GLY A 168 22.75 -5.65 16.52
CA GLY A 168 22.10 -5.32 15.25
C GLY A 168 20.73 -5.97 15.04
N LYS A 169 20.16 -6.62 16.06
CA LYS A 169 18.81 -7.19 16.02
C LYS A 169 17.78 -6.09 16.25
N LEU A 170 16.64 -6.16 15.55
CA LEU A 170 15.55 -5.19 15.70
C LEU A 170 14.98 -5.21 17.12
N LEU A 171 14.80 -4.04 17.72
CA LEU A 171 14.11 -3.91 19.01
C LEU A 171 12.60 -4.02 18.78
N ARG A 172 11.95 -4.89 19.55
CA ARG A 172 10.50 -5.11 19.55
C ARG A 172 9.92 -4.77 20.91
N ASN A 173 8.73 -4.19 20.93
CA ASN A 173 7.97 -3.99 22.17
C ASN A 173 7.28 -5.30 22.61
N GLN A 174 6.48 -5.24 23.69
CA GLN A 174 5.75 -6.40 24.22
C GLN A 174 4.76 -7.01 23.23
N GLU A 175 4.27 -6.22 22.27
CA GLU A 175 3.36 -6.64 21.20
C GLU A 175 4.12 -7.14 19.96
N GLY A 176 5.46 -7.19 19.99
CA GLY A 176 6.28 -7.60 18.85
C GLY A 176 6.53 -6.51 17.80
N ASN A 177 6.03 -5.30 18.00
CA ASN A 177 6.14 -4.18 17.05
C ASN A 177 7.53 -3.53 17.10
N ILE A 178 8.06 -3.12 15.95
CA ILE A 178 9.36 -2.44 15.83
C ILE A 178 9.18 -0.92 15.78
N GLU A 179 10.18 -0.18 16.25
CA GLU A 179 10.13 1.29 16.32
C GLU A 179 11.12 1.93 15.35
N LYS A 180 10.70 3.02 14.68
CA LYS A 180 11.57 3.79 13.79
C LYS A 180 12.65 4.53 14.57
N ILE A 181 13.79 4.79 13.93
CA ILE A 181 14.85 5.64 14.48
C ILE A 181 14.40 7.11 14.47
N SER A 182 13.71 7.53 13.41
CA SER A 182 13.21 8.90 13.21
C SER A 182 11.81 8.87 12.61
N TYR A 183 11.08 9.96 12.80
CA TYR A 183 9.78 10.21 12.20
C TYR A 183 9.83 11.54 11.45
N ASP A 184 10.63 11.57 10.39
CA ASP A 184 10.86 12.73 9.50
C ASP A 184 9.86 12.80 8.34
N ASN A 185 9.13 11.70 8.07
CA ASN A 185 7.94 11.66 7.22
C ASN A 185 6.99 12.85 7.49
#